data_AF-A0A6N7G247-F1
#
_entry.id   AF-A0A6N7G247-F1
#
_cell.length_a   1.000
_cell.length_b   1.000
_cell.length_c   1.000
_cell.angle_alpha   90.00
_cell.angle_beta   90.00
_cell.angle_gamma   90.00
#
_symmetry.space_group_name_H-M   'P 1'
#
loop_
_entity.id
_entity.type
_entity.pdbx_description
1 polymer ?
#
loop_
_entity_poly.entity_id
_entity_poly.type
_entity_poly.pdbx_seq_one_letter_code
_entity_poly.pdbx_strand_id
1 'polypeptide(L)' 'METALDHIDPEISAAIQDELARQRSTLEMIASENFAPVGVLEAQGSVLTNKYAEGYPGKRYYGGCEHVDVV' A
#
# COMPACT_ATOMS: atom_id res chain seq x y z
N MET A 1 -14.84 -8.99 -2.65
CA MET A 1 -14.88 -8.01 -3.75
C MET A 1 -13.55 -8.19 -4.47
N GLU A 2 -13.56 -8.80 -5.65
CA GLU A 2 -12.35 -9.22 -6.38
C GLU A 2 -12.21 -8.49 -7.72
N THR A 3 -12.82 -7.31 -7.83
CA THR A 3 -12.75 -6.51 -9.05
C THR A 3 -11.44 -5.73 -9.06
N ALA A 4 -10.66 -5.88 -10.13
CA ALA A 4 -9.40 -5.17 -10.30
C ALA A 4 -9.64 -3.67 -10.56
N LEU A 5 -8.65 -2.84 -10.21
CA LEU A 5 -8.75 -1.37 -10.28
C LEU A 5 -9.05 -0.87 -11.69
N ASP A 6 -8.47 -1.48 -12.72
CA ASP A 6 -8.72 -1.15 -14.13
C ASP A 6 -10.18 -1.33 -14.57
N HIS A 7 -10.92 -2.25 -13.94
CA HIS A 7 -12.35 -2.47 -14.20
C HIS A 7 -13.25 -1.56 -13.35
N ILE A 8 -12.81 -1.20 -12.13
CA ILE A 8 -13.56 -0.29 -11.25
C ILE A 8 -13.39 1.16 -11.72
N ASP A 9 -12.15 1.54 -12.01
CA ASP A 9 -11.72 2.90 -12.34
C ASP A 9 -10.54 2.88 -13.34
N PRO A 10 -10.85 2.77 -14.66
CA PRO A 10 -9.83 2.72 -15.70
C PRO A 10 -9.03 4.03 -15.82
N GLU A 11 -9.60 5.17 -15.43
CA GLU A 11 -8.92 6.47 -15.50
C GLU A 11 -7.78 6.54 -14.49
N ILE A 12 -8.04 6.14 -13.24
CA ILE A 12 -7.00 6.07 -12.20
C ILE A 12 -5.95 5.01 -12.54
N SER A 13 -6.37 3.86 -13.06
CA SER A 13 -5.44 2.81 -13.49
C SER A 13 -4.48 3.31 -14.58
N ALA A 14 -4.99 4.04 -15.57
CA ALA A 14 -4.16 4.66 -16.62
C ALA A 14 -3.18 5.69 -16.04
N ALA A 15 -3.64 6.58 -15.15
CA ALA A 15 -2.77 7.58 -14.51
C ALA A 15 -1.61 6.94 -13.73
N ILE A 16 -1.84 5.81 -13.06
CA ILE A 16 -0.78 5.06 -12.36
C ILE A 16 0.25 4.51 -13.35
N GLN A 17 -0.18 3.99 -14.49
CA GLN A 17 0.74 3.49 -15.52
C GLN A 17 1.56 4.61 -16.17
N ASP A 18 0.93 5.77 -16.42
CA ASP A 18 1.61 6.94 -16.96
C ASP A 18 2.69 7.46 -16.00
N GLU A 19 2.40 7.51 -14.68
CA GLU A 19 3.39 7.89 -13.68
C GLU A 19 4.53 6.87 -13.56
N LEU A 20 4.22 5.57 -13.62
CA LEU A 20 5.25 4.52 -13.66
C LEU A 20 6.18 4.69 -14.88
N ALA A 21 5.62 5.02 -16.05
CA ALA A 21 6.40 5.30 -17.25
C ALA A 21 7.27 6.55 -17.08
N ARG A 22 6.74 7.63 -16.47
CA ARG A 22 7.52 8.83 -16.14
C ARG A 22 8.69 8.49 -15.21
N GLN A 23 8.46 7.78 -14.12
CA GLN A 23 9.50 7.40 -13.15
C GLN A 23 10.61 6.56 -13.81
N ARG A 24 10.25 5.62 -14.68
CA ARG A 24 11.22 4.76 -15.38
C ARG A 24 12.05 5.49 -16.43
N SER A 25 11.51 6.57 -17.01
CA SER A 25 12.16 7.34 -18.07
C SER A 25 12.85 8.62 -17.57
N THR A 26 12.71 8.95 -16.28
CA THR A 26 13.27 10.15 -15.68
C THR A 26 14.47 9.80 -14.81
N LEU A 27 15.56 10.57 -14.95
CA LEU A 27 16.65 10.55 -13.97
C LEU A 27 16.22 11.40 -12.77
N GLU A 28 15.78 10.73 -11.70
CA GLU A 28 15.36 11.41 -10.48
C GLU A 28 16.58 11.83 -9.65
N MET A 29 16.68 13.13 -9.35
CA MET A 29 17.84 13.76 -8.71
C MET A 29 17.45 14.50 -7.41
N ILE A 30 16.19 14.43 -7.02
CA ILE A 30 15.70 14.98 -5.76
C ILE A 30 16.19 14.09 -4.61
N ALA A 31 17.08 14.63 -3.76
CA ALA A 31 17.78 13.86 -2.72
C ALA A 31 16.85 13.19 -1.68
N SER A 32 15.62 13.67 -1.52
CA SER A 32 14.64 13.13 -0.58
C SER A 32 13.70 12.09 -1.21
N GLU A 33 13.69 11.95 -2.54
CA GLU A 33 12.86 10.97 -3.22
C GLU A 33 13.58 9.63 -3.36
N ASN A 34 12.80 8.55 -3.38
CA ASN A 34 13.31 7.19 -3.49
C ASN A 34 12.22 6.24 -4.01
N PHE A 35 12.62 5.05 -4.42
CA PHE A 35 11.71 4.00 -4.89
C PHE A 35 11.58 2.92 -3.83
N ALA A 36 10.36 2.73 -3.31
CA ALA A 36 10.09 1.66 -2.35
C ALA A 36 10.24 0.28 -3.02
N PRO A 37 10.81 -0.73 -2.32
CA PRO A 37 10.80 -2.10 -2.80
C PRO A 37 9.38 -2.63 -3.03
N VAL A 38 9.19 -3.51 -4.02
CA VAL A 38 7.87 -4.08 -4.36
C VAL A 38 7.20 -4.72 -3.13
N GLY A 39 7.96 -5.45 -2.30
CA GLY A 39 7.41 -6.07 -1.09
C GLY A 39 6.84 -5.09 -0.07
N VAL A 40 7.33 -3.84 -0.03
CA VAL A 40 6.75 -2.78 0.83
C VAL A 40 5.41 -2.33 0.26
N LEU A 41 5.30 -2.17 -1.06
CA LEU A 41 4.05 -1.80 -1.74
C LEU A 41 3.00 -2.90 -1.61
N GLU A 42 3.39 -4.17 -1.73
CA GLU A 42 2.53 -5.34 -1.51
C GLU A 42 1.95 -5.35 -0.08
N ALA A 43 2.79 -5.11 0.93
CA ALA A 43 2.34 -5.04 2.31
C ALA A 43 1.37 -3.87 2.55
N GLN A 44 1.65 -2.69 1.96
CA GLN A 44 0.80 -1.49 2.09
C GLN A 44 -0.60 -1.70 1.49
N GLY A 45 -0.71 -2.42 0.38
CA GLY A 45 -1.99 -2.75 -0.26
C GLY A 45 -2.73 -3.95 0.33
N SER A 46 -2.23 -4.53 1.43
CA SER A 46 -2.77 -5.77 1.99
C SER A 46 -4.03 -5.57 2.85
N VAL A 47 -4.68 -6.69 3.19
CA VAL A 47 -5.86 -6.71 4.06
C VAL A 47 -5.62 -6.21 5.49
N LEU A 48 -4.36 -5.99 5.90
CA LEU A 48 -4.04 -5.39 7.20
C LEU A 48 -4.68 -4.01 7.37
N THR A 49 -4.87 -3.26 6.27
CA THR A 49 -5.56 -1.95 6.27
C THR A 49 -6.99 -2.01 6.82
N ASN A 50 -7.65 -3.18 6.74
CA ASN A 50 -9.01 -3.34 7.22
C ASN A 50 -9.09 -3.40 8.75
N LYS A 51 -7.96 -3.61 9.45
CA LYS A 51 -7.97 -3.89 10.88
C LYS A 51 -7.79 -2.62 11.70
N TYR A 52 -8.80 -2.32 12.51
CA TYR A 52 -8.70 -1.33 13.58
C TYR A 52 -8.09 -1.96 14.83
N ALA A 53 -6.94 -1.45 15.28
CA ALA A 53 -6.13 -2.06 16.35
C ALA A 53 -5.61 -1.04 17.37
N GLU A 54 -6.48 -0.19 17.93
CA GLU A 54 -6.08 0.78 18.95
C GLU A 54 -5.49 0.13 20.21
N GLY A 55 -4.53 0.82 20.82
CA GLY A 55 -3.74 0.33 21.95
C GLY A 55 -2.38 -0.21 21.50
N TYR A 56 -1.77 -1.03 22.34
CA TYR A 56 -0.48 -1.68 22.05
C TYR A 56 -0.65 -3.19 21.91
N PRO A 57 0.30 -3.91 21.30
CA PRO A 57 0.27 -5.38 21.27
C PRO A 57 0.03 -5.98 22.66
N GLY A 58 -0.92 -6.93 22.76
CA GLY A 58 -1.35 -7.53 24.03
C GLY A 58 -2.15 -6.60 24.96
N LYS A 59 -2.36 -5.34 24.60
CA LYS A 59 -3.14 -4.32 25.32
C LYS A 59 -4.04 -3.54 24.35
N ARG A 60 -4.75 -4.27 23.49
CA ARG A 60 -5.68 -3.69 22.51
C ARG A 60 -7.01 -3.36 23.17
N TYR A 61 -7.65 -2.29 22.73
CA TYR A 61 -9.02 -1.97 23.14
C TYR A 61 -10.06 -2.86 22.44
N TYR A 62 -9.69 -3.45 21.30
CA TYR A 62 -10.55 -4.30 20.48
C TYR A 62 -9.93 -5.68 20.24
N GLY A 63 -10.79 -6.69 20.12
CA GLY A 63 -10.39 -8.08 19.84
C GLY A 63 -10.02 -8.34 18.37
N GLY A 64 -9.49 -9.54 18.10
CA GLY A 64 -9.15 -10.00 16.75
C GLY A 64 -7.89 -9.36 16.16
N CYS A 65 -6.89 -9.07 16.99
CA CYS A 65 -5.63 -8.43 16.60
C CYS A 65 -4.45 -9.43 16.60
N GLU A 66 -4.70 -10.74 16.71
CA GLU A 66 -3.69 -11.77 16.92
C GLU A 66 -2.58 -11.77 15.85
N HIS A 67 -2.91 -11.43 14.59
CA HIS A 67 -1.95 -11.37 13.50
C HIS A 67 -1.30 -9.99 13.34
N VAL A 68 -1.98 -8.91 13.74
CA VAL A 68 -1.43 -7.54 13.71
C VAL A 68 -0.41 -7.35 14.83
N ASP A 69 -0.57 -8.05 15.95
CA ASP A 69 0.36 -7.99 17.09
C ASP A 69 1.70 -8.71 16.84
N VAL A 70 1.84 -9.45 15.73
CA VAL A 70 3.09 -10.16 15.37
C VAL A 70 4.09 -9.25 14.65
N VAL A 71 3.62 -8.16 14.05
CA VAL A 71 4.42 -7.22 13.24
C VAL A 71 4.72 -5.91 13.95
#